data_AF-A0A7S2ABQ1-F1
#
_entry.id   AF-A0A7S2ABQ1-F1
#
_cell.length_a   1.000
_cell.length_b   1.000
_cell.length_c   1.000
_cell.angle_alpha   90.00
_cell.angle_beta   90.00
_cell.angle_gamma   90.00
#
_symmetry.space_group_name_H-M   'P 1'
#
loop_
_entity.id
_entity.type
_entity.pdbx_description
1 polymer ?
#
loop_
_entity_poly.entity_id
_entity_poly.type
_entity_poly.pdbx_seq_one_letter_code
_entity_poly.pdbx_strand_id
1 'polypeptide(L)'
;AVVAPPGAGAGMPAKEREKLAQAARINLARTPTGYLEGSKLSIALRQSHQALVEMAKTSYGGKGWLKKLLDQEKLVEQIEIPGINEPCFRMKGATVTSPSMAKGGGGCKAKGGGGCMAKG
;
A
#
# COMPACT_ATOMS: atom_id res chain seq x y z
N ALA A 1 -20.70 -26.84 1.36
CA ALA A 1 -19.72 -26.57 0.29
C ALA A 1 -18.76 -25.50 0.79
N VAL A 2 -17.57 -25.90 1.24
CA VAL A 2 -16.51 -24.98 1.64
C VAL A 2 -15.79 -24.54 0.38
N VAL A 3 -16.13 -23.35 -0.12
CA VAL A 3 -15.43 -22.73 -1.24
C VAL A 3 -14.01 -22.41 -0.79
N ALA A 4 -13.05 -23.26 -1.15
CA ALA A 4 -11.64 -22.91 -1.11
C ALA A 4 -11.39 -21.83 -2.16
N PRO A 5 -10.94 -20.62 -1.79
CA PRO A 5 -10.59 -19.62 -2.78
C PRO A 5 -9.24 -19.97 -3.43
N PRO A 6 -9.13 -19.95 -4.77
CA PRO A 6 -7.88 -20.11 -5.48
C PRO A 6 -7.02 -18.85 -5.31
N GLY A 7 -5.74 -19.02 -4.99
CA GLY A 7 -4.80 -17.89 -4.95
C GLY A 7 -3.47 -18.25 -4.31
N ALA A 8 -2.61 -18.88 -5.10
CA ALA A 8 -1.20 -19.08 -4.80
C ALA A 8 -0.49 -17.71 -4.66
N GLY A 9 -0.59 -17.11 -3.47
CA GLY A 9 0.26 -16.02 -3.01
C GLY A 9 1.25 -16.59 -2.00
N ALA A 10 2.35 -17.16 -2.49
CA ALA A 10 3.33 -17.88 -1.71
C ALA A 10 3.81 -17.07 -0.49
N GLY A 11 3.53 -17.56 0.71
CA GLY A 11 4.24 -17.19 1.95
C GLY A 11 3.38 -16.64 3.09
N MET A 12 2.25 -15.98 2.82
CA MET A 12 1.44 -15.35 3.89
C MET A 12 0.12 -16.09 4.13
N PRO A 13 -0.20 -16.45 5.39
CA PRO A 13 -1.48 -17.07 5.74
C PRO A 13 -2.68 -16.17 5.43
N ALA A 14 -3.79 -16.79 5.02
CA ALA A 14 -4.98 -16.09 4.53
C ALA A 14 -5.60 -15.15 5.58
N LYS A 15 -5.60 -15.56 6.86
CA LYS A 15 -6.12 -14.76 7.98
C LYS A 15 -5.34 -13.45 8.14
N GLU A 16 -4.01 -13.53 8.13
CA GLU A 16 -3.15 -12.36 8.28
C GLU A 16 -3.23 -11.44 7.07
N ARG A 17 -3.31 -12.03 5.87
CA ARG A 17 -3.56 -11.28 4.63
C ARG A 17 -4.87 -10.51 4.70
N GLU A 18 -5.96 -11.16 5.13
CA GLU A 18 -7.28 -10.54 5.29
C GLU A 18 -7.25 -9.42 6.32
N LYS A 19 -6.57 -9.59 7.46
CA LYS A 19 -6.36 -8.51 8.43
C LYS A 19 -5.66 -7.29 7.81
N LEU A 20 -4.61 -7.51 7.03
CA LEU A 20 -3.86 -6.42 6.42
C LEU A 20 -4.68 -5.70 5.35
N ALA A 21 -5.40 -6.46 4.51
CA ALA A 21 -6.33 -5.94 3.52
C ALA A 21 -7.48 -5.16 4.16
N GLN A 22 -8.04 -5.67 5.26
CA GLN A 22 -9.07 -4.98 6.03
C GLN A 22 -8.56 -3.66 6.59
N ALA A 23 -7.36 -3.64 7.19
CA ALA A 23 -6.73 -2.42 7.67
C ALA A 23 -6.51 -1.42 6.51
N ALA A 24 -6.10 -1.90 5.33
CA ALA A 24 -5.95 -1.04 4.16
C ALA A 24 -7.27 -0.41 3.73
N ARG A 25 -8.35 -1.19 3.69
CA ARG A 25 -9.70 -0.71 3.37
C ARG A 25 -10.19 0.35 4.37
N ILE A 26 -9.95 0.15 5.66
CA ILE A 26 -10.32 1.13 6.70
C ILE A 26 -9.57 2.46 6.46
N ASN A 27 -8.28 2.41 6.13
CA ASN A 27 -7.52 3.62 5.84
C ASN A 27 -8.03 4.33 4.57
N LEU A 28 -8.33 3.58 3.52
CA LEU A 28 -8.91 4.12 2.28
C LEU A 28 -10.30 4.74 2.53
N ALA A 29 -11.17 4.08 3.29
CA ALA A 29 -12.51 4.56 3.60
C ALA A 29 -12.52 5.83 4.46
N ARG A 30 -11.50 6.02 5.30
CA ARG A 30 -11.33 7.23 6.12
C ARG A 30 -10.75 8.42 5.35
N THR A 31 -10.33 8.20 4.11
CA THR A 31 -9.62 9.21 3.33
C THR A 31 -10.62 10.07 2.54
N PRO A 32 -10.69 11.39 2.78
CA PRO A 32 -11.69 12.25 2.15
C PRO A 32 -11.45 12.48 0.64
N THR A 33 -10.22 12.27 0.16
CA THR A 33 -9.88 12.35 -1.27
C THR A 33 -10.36 11.13 -2.06
N GLY A 34 -10.75 10.04 -1.39
CA GLY A 34 -11.18 8.80 -2.03
C GLY A 34 -10.03 7.94 -2.59
N TYR A 35 -8.77 8.39 -2.45
CA TYR A 35 -7.57 7.62 -2.81
C TYR A 35 -6.45 7.88 -1.81
N LEU A 36 -5.55 6.91 -1.66
CA LEU A 36 -4.37 7.03 -0.81
C LEU A 36 -3.11 6.58 -1.55
N GLU A 37 -2.02 7.33 -1.39
CA GLU A 37 -0.72 7.00 -1.96
C GLU A 37 -0.18 5.71 -1.35
N GLY A 38 0.45 4.86 -2.17
CA GLY A 38 1.03 3.59 -1.71
C GLY A 38 2.03 3.78 -0.57
N SER A 39 2.83 4.83 -0.60
CA SER A 39 3.76 5.18 0.49
C SER A 39 3.04 5.51 1.80
N LYS A 40 1.98 6.33 1.77
CA LYS A 40 1.17 6.63 2.98
C LYS A 40 0.43 5.40 3.51
N LEU A 41 -0.14 4.60 2.62
CA LEU A 41 -0.82 3.36 3.00
C LEU A 41 0.16 2.37 3.65
N SER A 42 1.36 2.24 3.08
CA SER A 42 2.42 1.39 3.64
C SER A 42 2.84 1.83 5.03
N ILE A 43 2.97 3.14 5.26
CA ILE A 43 3.31 3.71 6.57
C ILE A 43 2.19 3.43 7.58
N ALA A 44 0.93 3.70 7.23
CA ALA A 44 -0.21 3.45 8.11
C ALA A 44 -0.33 1.97 8.50
N LEU A 45 -0.17 1.06 7.53
CA LEU A 45 -0.18 -0.38 7.78
C LEU A 45 0.98 -0.82 8.68
N ARG A 46 2.17 -0.23 8.51
CA ARG A 46 3.33 -0.51 9.38
C ARG A 46 3.10 -0.02 10.80
N GLN A 47 2.49 1.14 10.98
CA GLN A 47 2.19 1.70 12.30
C GLN A 47 1.20 0.84 13.09
N SER A 48 0.19 0.26 12.43
CA SER A 48 -0.79 -0.60 13.11
C SER A 48 -0.39 -2.08 13.17
N HIS A 49 0.26 -2.60 12.13
CA HIS A 49 0.50 -4.03 11.94
C HIS A 49 1.89 -4.32 11.36
N GLN A 50 2.94 -3.78 11.98
CA GLN A 50 4.32 -3.96 11.52
C GLN A 50 4.70 -5.42 11.27
N ALA A 51 4.36 -6.34 12.19
CA ALA A 51 4.68 -7.76 12.06
C ALA A 51 4.08 -8.39 10.79
N LEU A 52 2.84 -8.02 10.46
CA LEU A 52 2.15 -8.51 9.27
C LEU A 52 2.73 -7.88 7.99
N VAL A 53 3.12 -6.62 8.03
CA VAL A 53 3.77 -5.96 6.88
C VAL A 53 5.12 -6.60 6.57
N GLU A 54 5.94 -6.88 7.60
CA GLU A 54 7.23 -7.54 7.40
C GLU A 54 7.04 -8.97 6.87
N MET A 55 6.04 -9.71 7.38
CA MET A 55 5.68 -11.02 6.83
C MET A 55 5.24 -10.94 5.37
N ALA A 56 4.39 -9.97 5.03
CA ALA A 56 3.96 -9.73 3.65
C ALA A 56 5.17 -9.39 2.76
N LYS A 57 6.06 -8.49 3.21
CA LYS A 57 7.29 -8.14 2.49
C LYS A 57 8.15 -9.37 2.24
N THR A 58 8.41 -10.19 3.26
CA THR A 58 9.19 -11.42 3.10
C THR A 58 8.53 -12.39 2.12
N SER A 59 7.22 -12.57 2.22
CA SER A 59 6.45 -13.47 1.35
C SER A 59 6.45 -13.01 -0.11
N TYR A 60 6.31 -11.70 -0.35
CA TYR A 60 6.14 -11.13 -1.69
C TYR A 60 7.45 -10.70 -2.38
N GLY A 61 8.61 -10.84 -1.72
CA GLY A 61 9.92 -10.48 -2.27
C GLY A 61 10.34 -9.02 -2.04
N GLY A 62 9.81 -8.38 -1.00
CA GLY A 62 10.25 -7.08 -0.48
C GLY A 62 9.68 -5.87 -1.23
N LYS A 63 9.92 -5.76 -2.54
CA LYS A 63 9.43 -4.63 -3.36
C LYS A 63 8.08 -4.95 -4.00
N GLY A 64 7.19 -3.96 -4.04
CA GLY A 64 5.86 -4.11 -4.65
C GLY A 64 4.91 -5.06 -3.89
N TRP A 65 5.25 -5.42 -2.65
CA TRP A 65 4.42 -6.30 -1.81
C TRP A 65 3.01 -5.76 -1.62
N LEU A 66 2.86 -4.45 -1.45
CA LEU A 66 1.56 -3.80 -1.26
C LEU A 66 0.70 -3.94 -2.53
N LYS A 67 1.31 -3.76 -3.72
CA LYS A 67 0.62 -3.97 -4.99
C LYS A 67 0.16 -5.42 -5.10
N LYS A 68 1.03 -6.40 -4.86
CA LYS A 68 0.68 -7.83 -4.92
C LYS A 68 -0.40 -8.22 -3.91
N LEU A 69 -0.36 -7.64 -2.72
CA LEU A 69 -1.37 -7.86 -1.69
C LEU A 69 -2.75 -7.33 -2.14
N LEU A 70 -2.80 -6.08 -2.63
CA LEU A 70 -4.03 -5.41 -3.01
C LEU A 70 -4.56 -5.87 -4.37
N ASP A 71 -3.71 -6.41 -5.24
CA ASP A 71 -4.10 -7.03 -6.51
C ASP A 71 -5.02 -8.25 -6.31
N GLN A 72 -4.85 -8.94 -5.19
CA GLN A 72 -5.72 -10.05 -4.80
C GLN A 72 -7.06 -9.56 -4.20
N GLU A 73 -7.14 -8.30 -3.78
CA GLU A 73 -8.32 -7.74 -3.14
C GLU A 73 -9.28 -7.15 -4.18
N LYS A 74 -10.43 -7.80 -4.36
CA LYS A 74 -11.45 -7.35 -5.33
C LYS A 74 -12.07 -5.98 -5.03
N LEU A 75 -11.88 -5.46 -3.81
CA LEU A 75 -12.49 -4.23 -3.30
C LEU A 75 -11.55 -3.03 -3.36
N VAL A 76 -10.28 -3.24 -3.68
CA VAL A 76 -9.29 -2.17 -3.84
C VAL A 76 -8.78 -2.21 -5.26
N GLU A 77 -8.56 -1.05 -5.85
CA GLU A 77 -7.94 -0.94 -7.16
C GLU A 77 -6.76 0.04 -7.11
N GLN A 78 -5.74 -0.28 -7.90
CA GLN A 78 -4.62 0.61 -8.14
C GLN A 78 -5.02 1.62 -9.21
N ILE A 79 -4.77 2.90 -8.94
CA ILE A 79 -4.99 3.99 -9.88
C ILE A 79 -3.72 4.83 -10.00
N GLU A 80 -3.56 5.46 -11.15
CA GLU A 80 -2.52 6.45 -11.40
C GLU A 80 -3.15 7.84 -11.39
N ILE A 81 -2.65 8.72 -10.52
CA ILE A 81 -3.14 10.09 -10.39
C ILE A 81 -2.15 11.02 -11.09
N PRO A 82 -2.58 11.85 -12.06
CA PRO A 82 -1.69 12.80 -12.72
C PRO A 82 -1.09 13.77 -11.70
N GLY A 83 0.24 13.91 -11.72
CA GLY A 83 1.00 14.72 -10.75
C GLY A 83 1.60 13.93 -9.58
N ILE A 84 1.24 12.65 -9.42
CA ILE A 84 1.83 11.74 -8.43
C ILE A 84 2.66 10.68 -9.17
N ASN A 85 3.97 10.63 -8.93
CA ASN A 85 4.89 9.65 -9.54
C ASN A 85 4.91 8.30 -8.79
N GLU A 86 3.86 8.00 -8.04
CA GLU A 86 3.74 6.80 -7.21
C GLU A 86 2.37 6.15 -7.40
N PRO A 87 2.27 4.81 -7.25
CA PRO A 87 0.99 4.13 -7.35
C PRO A 87 0.06 4.54 -6.21
N CYS A 88 -1.13 4.99 -6.58
CA CYS A 88 -2.22 5.27 -5.64
C CYS A 88 -3.18 4.08 -5.59
N PHE A 89 -3.87 3.94 -4.47
CA PHE A 89 -4.88 2.91 -4.27
C PHE A 89 -6.19 3.57 -3.85
N ARG A 90 -7.31 3.06 -4.35
CA ARG A 90 -8.67 3.50 -3.94
C ARG A 90 -9.56 2.30 -3.67
N MET A 91 -10.64 2.53 -2.94
CA MET A 91 -11.73 1.55 -2.87
C MET A 91 -12.49 1.51 -4.20
N LYS A 92 -12.82 0.31 -4.66
CA LYS A 92 -13.59 0.10 -5.88
C LYS A 92 -14.99 0.67 -5.69
N GLY A 93 -15.40 1.56 -6.60
CA GLY A 93 -16.69 2.27 -6.51
C GLY A 93 -16.67 3.53 -5.64
N ALA A 94 -15.54 3.90 -5.02
CA ALA A 94 -15.42 5.21 -4.39
C ALA A 94 -15.27 6.30 -5.46
N THR A 95 -16.00 7.40 -5.31
CA THR A 95 -15.83 8.58 -6.15
C THR A 95 -14.50 9.22 -5.80
N VAL A 96 -13.56 9.21 -6.73
CA VAL A 96 -12.31 9.95 -6.56
C VAL A 96 -12.64 11.40 -6.75
N THR A 97 -12.57 12.16 -5.67
CA THR A 97 -12.58 13.60 -5.76
C THR A 97 -11.25 13.96 -6.39
N SER A 98 -11.25 14.19 -7.71
CA SER A 98 -10.05 14.62 -8.44
C SER A 98 -9.34 15.69 -7.62
N PRO A 99 -8.00 15.66 -7.51
CA PRO A 99 -7.27 16.71 -6.82
C PRO A 99 -7.55 18.01 -7.57
N SER A 100 -8.57 18.73 -7.12
CA SER A 100 -8.88 20.07 -7.58
C SER A 100 -7.60 20.85 -7.34
N MET A 101 -7.08 21.46 -8.41
CA MET A 101 -5.76 22.09 -8.52
C MET A 101 -5.54 23.19 -7.47
N ALA A 102 -5.47 22.83 -6.20
CA ALA A 102 -5.10 23.68 -5.09
C ALA A 102 -3.58 23.78 -5.08
N LYS A 103 -3.11 24.62 -6.00
CA LYS A 103 -1.85 25.37 -6.01
C LYS A 103 -1.11 25.37 -4.65
N GLY A 104 0.12 24.85 -4.65
CA GLY A 104 1.11 24.96 -3.56
C GLY A 104 1.84 23.62 -3.39
N GLY A 105 3.09 23.42 -3.80
CA GLY A 105 4.24 24.30 -3.69
C GLY A 105 5.18 23.71 -2.63
N GLY A 106 6.36 23.24 -3.03
CA GLY A 106 7.48 23.06 -2.09
C GLY A 106 8.15 21.68 -2.04
N GLY A 107 9.09 21.45 -2.95
CA GLY A 107 10.44 20.99 -2.60
C GLY A 107 10.63 19.54 -2.16
N CYS A 108 10.80 18.63 -3.12
CA CYS A 108 11.62 17.44 -2.92
C CYS A 108 13.09 17.86 -2.76
N LYS A 109 13.57 18.00 -1.52
CA LYS A 109 15.00 18.13 -1.26
C LYS A 109 15.60 16.73 -1.09
N ALA A 110 16.03 16.17 -2.20
CA ALA A 110 16.97 15.07 -2.25
C ALA A 110 18.35 15.52 -1.75
N LYS A 111 19.00 14.70 -0.92
CA LYS A 111 20.46 14.43 -0.79
C LYS A 111 20.60 13.49 0.41
N GLY A 112 20.91 12.20 0.21
CA GLY A 112 22.28 11.67 0.13
C GLY A 112 22.66 11.17 1.54
N GLY A 113 23.15 9.97 1.81
CA GLY A 113 23.92 9.02 1.02
C GLY A 113 25.14 8.63 1.85
N GLY A 114 25.35 7.33 2.09
CA GLY A 114 26.66 6.74 2.39
C GLY A 114 27.10 6.70 3.85
N GLY A 115 27.51 5.52 4.31
CA GLY A 115 28.25 5.38 5.57
C GLY A 115 28.43 3.97 6.12
N CYS A 116 28.61 2.94 5.29
CA CYS A 116 29.12 1.65 5.72
C CYS A 116 30.64 1.61 5.51
N MET A 117 31.41 1.66 6.59
CA MET A 117 32.81 1.24 6.60
C MET A 117 33.07 0.37 7.81
N ALA A 118 33.18 -0.93 7.53
CA ALA A 118 33.91 -1.88 8.34
C ALA A 118 35.42 -1.66 8.13
N LYS A 119 36.20 -1.72 9.22
CA LYS A 119 37.49 -2.45 9.36
C LYS A 119 38.27 -1.90 10.57
N GLY A 120 38.77 -2.80 11.40
CA GLY A 120 39.67 -2.54 12.53
C GLY A 120 39.49 -3.59 13.59
#